data_AF-A0A7X5USU2-F1
#
_entry.id   AF-A0A7X5USU2-F1
#
_cell.length_a   1.000
_cell.length_b   1.000
_cell.length_c   1.000
_cell.angle_alpha   90.00
_cell.angle_beta   90.00
_cell.angle_gamma   90.00
#
_symmetry.space_group_name_H-M   'P 1'
#
loop_
_entity.id
_entity.type
_entity.pdbx_description
1 polymer ?
#
loop_
_entity_poly.entity_id
_entity_poly.type
_entity_poly.pdbx_seq_one_letter_code
_entity_poly.pdbx_strand_id
1 'polypeptide(L)'
;MAIDLCNKSPDSLAEREPGSWADVVPSEPALLEDLGTEQREALNFAYRTTLSNVDPRFVAGDPAAWASDFGYALDRVAIRLDNRSNDELREQALRHPDPVMREQALFEYADRDHGDAIELLEEAVRSDRDREVRWDALWAIEKLGGARAVNTLQKFLNDSDPEIAEWAKLFISELQSGDPAFDGRAGLYTPGRTFDETIYLLIHCDLYVRLDDTNTHWGKISLAPQGLARIYGQAHACPNVATRERQLVIAKTISGLHKDGSPHCDNYLFRGFTDRTRRDRGNFFFESLVPRTFFKSGRADDPSAGVRQANIGFARYGTWHLEPKFQVREEAAIRYVRGRFQGWGYVNLARIAGRPLEEVLTPGNGVLSTLHDPEVGPMTNAFILGTFKGKLNDWDGDGAIDLNSRDVYSTVDGEIDSDQDGVADHPGQTCCDYTSQLP
;
A
#
# COMPACT_ATOMS: atom_id res chain seq x y z
N MET A 1 2.61 6.89 21.51
CA MET A 1 3.09 7.39 22.81
C MET A 1 3.85 6.29 23.49
N ALA A 2 5.13 6.49 23.81
CA ALA A 2 5.85 5.67 24.76
C ALA A 2 6.56 6.64 25.73
N ILE A 3 6.31 6.48 27.02
CA ILE A 3 7.00 7.22 28.07
C ILE A 3 8.32 6.49 28.32
N ASP A 4 9.43 7.17 28.04
CA ASP A 4 10.77 6.69 28.36
C ASP A 4 10.99 6.70 29.88
N LEU A 5 11.22 5.51 30.45
CA LEU A 5 11.51 5.30 31.88
C LEU A 5 13.00 5.06 32.15
N CYS A 6 13.88 5.12 31.14
CA CYS A 6 15.26 4.67 31.28
C CYS A 6 16.23 5.75 31.80
N ASN A 7 15.79 6.98 32.07
CA ASN A 7 16.67 8.10 32.45
C ASN A 7 16.26 8.89 33.71
N LYS A 8 15.65 8.24 34.72
CA LYS A 8 15.39 8.91 36.00
C LYS A 8 16.54 8.66 37.00
N SER A 9 17.48 9.61 37.06
CA SER A 9 18.31 9.80 38.26
C SER A 9 17.41 10.23 39.44
N PRO A 10 17.57 9.70 40.66
CA PRO A 10 16.68 10.00 41.79
C PRO A 10 16.66 11.47 42.24
N ASP A 11 17.72 12.24 41.96
CA ASP A 11 17.92 13.52 42.67
C ASP A 11 17.29 14.73 42.00
N SER A 12 16.82 14.64 40.74
CA SER A 12 16.28 15.81 40.01
C SER A 12 14.74 15.86 39.91
N LEU A 13 14.02 14.89 40.49
CA LEU A 13 12.56 14.80 40.41
C LEU A 13 11.83 14.98 41.74
N ALA A 14 12.55 15.15 42.86
CA ALA A 14 11.95 15.21 44.19
C ALA A 14 11.30 16.56 44.55
N GLU A 15 11.55 17.65 43.82
CA GLU A 15 11.10 19.01 44.20
C GLU A 15 10.09 19.66 43.24
N ARG A 16 9.35 18.90 42.44
CA ARG A 16 8.26 19.48 41.64
C ARG A 16 6.91 19.09 42.21
N GLU A 17 6.19 20.08 42.74
CA GLU A 17 4.78 19.91 43.06
C GLU A 17 3.99 19.56 41.78
N PRO A 18 3.10 18.56 41.80
CA PRO A 18 2.28 18.23 40.64
C PRO A 18 1.30 19.38 40.38
N GLY A 19 1.38 19.99 39.20
CA GLY A 19 0.41 21.00 38.75
C GLY A 19 -1.01 20.44 38.67
N SER A 20 -2.00 21.31 38.87
CA SER A 20 -3.42 20.96 38.82
C SER A 20 -3.92 20.96 37.37
N TRP A 21 -4.72 19.94 37.01
CA TRP A 21 -5.41 19.86 35.71
C TRP A 21 -6.32 21.08 35.43
N ALA A 22 -6.77 21.76 36.48
CA ALA A 22 -7.59 22.97 36.37
C ALA A 22 -6.80 24.19 35.84
N ASP A 23 -5.46 24.17 35.92
CA ASP A 23 -4.61 25.29 35.50
C ASP A 23 -4.23 25.23 34.01
N VAL A 24 -4.51 24.12 33.32
CA VAL A 24 -4.03 23.84 31.95
C VAL A 24 -5.18 23.71 30.94
N VAL A 25 -6.41 23.48 31.40
CA VAL A 25 -7.60 23.40 30.56
C VAL A 25 -8.41 24.69 30.71
N PRO A 26 -8.53 25.53 29.66
CA PRO A 26 -9.40 26.70 29.72
C PRO A 26 -10.83 26.27 30.08
N SER A 27 -11.47 26.98 31.02
CA SER A 27 -12.80 26.63 31.53
C SER A 27 -13.92 26.79 30.49
N GLU A 28 -13.65 27.47 29.37
CA GLU A 28 -14.60 27.59 28.25
C GLU A 28 -13.87 27.34 26.91
N PRO A 29 -14.49 26.60 25.98
CA PRO A 29 -13.95 26.43 24.64
C PRO A 29 -14.01 27.77 23.88
N ALA A 30 -12.89 28.21 23.31
CA ALA A 30 -12.87 29.38 22.45
C ALA A 30 -13.82 29.17 21.25
N LEU A 31 -14.76 30.08 21.06
CA LEU A 31 -15.68 30.03 19.93
C LEU A 31 -14.95 30.54 18.68
N LEU A 32 -15.42 30.14 17.50
CA LEU A 32 -14.83 30.56 16.22
C LEU A 32 -14.78 32.10 16.09
N GLU A 33 -15.73 32.76 16.76
CA GLU A 33 -15.93 34.21 16.84
C GLU A 33 -14.98 34.94 17.81
N ASP A 34 -14.15 34.19 18.55
CA ASP A 34 -13.13 34.73 19.45
C ASP A 34 -11.72 34.72 18.81
N LEU A 35 -11.55 34.01 17.68
CA LEU A 35 -10.27 33.94 16.96
C LEU A 35 -9.96 35.26 16.25
N GLY A 36 -8.69 35.68 16.21
CA GLY A 36 -8.27 36.83 15.41
C GLY A 36 -8.42 36.59 13.90
N THR A 37 -8.46 37.65 13.08
CA THR A 37 -8.67 37.54 11.63
C THR A 37 -7.65 36.63 10.96
N GLU A 38 -6.36 36.74 11.27
CA GLU A 38 -5.31 35.86 10.72
C GLU A 38 -5.49 34.39 11.16
N GLN A 39 -5.96 34.14 12.38
CA GLN A 39 -6.23 32.78 12.86
C GLN A 39 -7.46 32.18 12.17
N ARG A 40 -8.51 32.97 11.94
CA ARG A 40 -9.67 32.54 11.15
C ARG A 40 -9.31 32.34 9.69
N GLU A 41 -8.45 33.16 9.12
CA GLU A 41 -7.96 32.99 7.75
C GLU A 41 -7.07 31.76 7.63
N ALA A 42 -6.18 31.50 8.58
CA ALA A 42 -5.38 30.28 8.64
C ALA A 42 -6.25 29.03 8.86
N LEU A 43 -7.28 29.11 9.72
CA LEU A 43 -8.23 28.02 9.94
C LEU A 43 -9.12 27.79 8.72
N ASN A 44 -9.62 28.85 8.07
CA ASN A 44 -10.39 28.75 6.83
C ASN A 44 -9.53 28.28 5.67
N PHE A 45 -8.26 28.69 5.60
CA PHE A 45 -7.30 28.18 4.62
C PHE A 45 -7.07 26.70 4.87
N ALA A 46 -6.73 26.30 6.10
CA ALA A 46 -6.59 24.90 6.49
C ALA A 46 -7.85 24.10 6.13
N TYR A 47 -9.05 24.60 6.47
CA TYR A 47 -10.34 23.97 6.19
C TYR A 47 -10.63 23.87 4.68
N ARG A 48 -10.30 24.89 3.89
CA ARG A 48 -10.42 24.89 2.41
C ARG A 48 -9.37 24.00 1.73
N THR A 49 -8.24 23.76 2.39
CA THR A 49 -7.17 22.88 1.89
C THR A 49 -7.31 21.43 2.35
N THR A 50 -8.05 21.16 3.43
CA THR A 50 -8.36 19.81 3.91
C THR A 50 -9.69 19.28 3.39
N LEU A 51 -10.62 20.17 3.05
CA LEU A 51 -11.82 19.85 2.30
C LEU A 51 -11.73 20.58 0.97
N SER A 52 -11.19 19.90 -0.05
CA SER A 52 -11.35 20.33 -1.44
C SER A 52 -12.82 20.68 -1.70
N ASN A 53 -13.09 21.65 -2.59
CA ASN A 53 -14.42 22.09 -3.04
C ASN A 53 -15.19 20.96 -3.74
N VAL A 54 -15.42 19.86 -3.04
CA VAL A 54 -16.15 18.68 -3.47
C VAL A 54 -17.52 18.83 -2.85
N ASP A 55 -18.53 18.75 -3.71
CA ASP A 55 -19.93 18.66 -3.28
C ASP A 55 -20.03 17.62 -2.14
N PRO A 56 -20.64 17.96 -0.99
CA PRO A 56 -20.63 17.12 0.22
C PRO A 56 -21.29 15.74 0.03
N ARG A 57 -21.93 15.49 -1.12
CA ARG A 57 -22.43 14.17 -1.52
C ARG A 57 -21.33 13.25 -2.06
N PHE A 58 -20.18 13.80 -2.43
CA PHE A 58 -19.06 13.04 -2.97
C PHE A 58 -17.86 13.15 -2.06
N VAL A 59 -17.20 12.01 -1.94
CA VAL A 59 -15.98 11.87 -1.20
C VAL A 59 -14.80 12.39 -2.04
N ALA A 60 -13.92 13.19 -1.44
CA ALA A 60 -12.72 13.70 -2.10
C ALA A 60 -11.56 12.70 -1.98
N GLY A 61 -11.15 12.13 -3.12
CA GLY A 61 -10.03 11.20 -3.22
C GLY A 61 -10.18 9.87 -2.48
N ASP A 62 -9.10 9.09 -2.43
CA ASP A 62 -9.05 7.75 -1.81
C ASP A 62 -9.26 7.83 -0.28
N PRO A 63 -10.31 7.19 0.27
CA PRO A 63 -10.56 7.14 1.72
C PRO A 63 -9.41 6.63 2.57
N ALA A 64 -8.53 5.80 2.00
CA ALA A 64 -7.36 5.32 2.70
C ALA A 64 -6.31 6.42 2.99
N ALA A 65 -6.37 7.57 2.31
CA ALA A 65 -5.35 8.62 2.36
C ALA A 65 -5.69 9.81 3.29
N TRP A 66 -6.82 9.82 4.01
CA TRP A 66 -7.32 11.01 4.75
C TRP A 66 -6.61 11.40 6.05
N ALA A 67 -5.43 10.85 6.36
CA ALA A 67 -4.72 11.17 7.59
C ALA A 67 -3.51 12.07 7.30
N SER A 68 -3.39 13.17 8.05
CA SER A 68 -2.20 14.03 8.03
C SER A 68 -1.02 13.29 8.65
N ASP A 69 -0.07 12.86 7.83
CA ASP A 69 1.12 12.13 8.24
C ASP A 69 2.42 12.76 7.70
N PHE A 70 3.57 12.19 8.08
CA PHE A 70 4.89 12.63 7.65
C PHE A 70 5.05 12.62 6.12
N GLY A 71 4.38 11.72 5.40
CA GLY A 71 4.43 11.67 3.95
C GLY A 71 3.79 12.90 3.31
N TYR A 72 2.69 13.41 3.87
CA TYR A 72 2.09 14.67 3.42
C TYR A 72 3.07 15.87 3.52
N ALA A 73 3.87 15.92 4.59
CA ALA A 73 4.88 16.96 4.74
C ALA A 73 6.01 16.81 3.69
N LEU A 74 6.44 15.57 3.42
CA LEU A 74 7.47 15.28 2.42
C LEU A 74 6.98 15.58 0.99
N ASP A 75 5.74 15.26 0.65
CA ASP A 75 5.16 15.52 -0.68
C ASP A 75 5.26 16.99 -1.09
N ARG A 76 5.09 17.90 -0.12
CA ARG A 76 5.16 19.35 -0.35
C ARG A 76 6.56 19.88 -0.62
N VAL A 77 7.60 19.16 -0.20
CA VAL A 77 9.00 19.62 -0.28
C VAL A 77 9.85 18.76 -1.23
N ALA A 78 9.38 17.56 -1.56
CA ALA A 78 10.13 16.63 -2.38
C ALA A 78 10.12 17.04 -3.86
N ILE A 79 11.27 16.92 -4.51
CA ILE A 79 11.37 17.02 -5.97
C ILE A 79 10.95 15.71 -6.62
N ARG A 80 10.26 15.75 -7.75
CA ARG A 80 9.96 14.52 -8.51
C ARG A 80 11.24 13.98 -9.14
N LEU A 81 11.48 12.70 -8.95
CA LEU A 81 12.63 12.01 -9.53
C LEU A 81 12.33 11.42 -10.92
N ASP A 82 11.05 11.25 -11.26
CA ASP A 82 10.65 10.98 -12.65
C ASP A 82 10.76 12.26 -13.48
N ASN A 83 11.77 12.29 -14.35
CA ASN A 83 12.10 13.46 -15.14
C ASN A 83 11.40 13.50 -16.51
N ARG A 84 10.56 12.52 -16.83
CA ARG A 84 9.77 12.52 -18.06
C ARG A 84 8.86 13.74 -18.09
N SER A 85 8.82 14.41 -19.23
CA SER A 85 7.88 15.49 -19.51
C SER A 85 6.44 14.98 -19.56
N ASN A 86 5.46 15.88 -19.44
CA ASN A 86 4.06 15.51 -19.52
C ASN A 86 3.71 14.90 -20.89
N ASP A 87 4.30 15.40 -21.98
CA ASP A 87 4.09 14.86 -23.33
C ASP A 87 4.65 13.45 -23.46
N GLU A 88 5.86 13.20 -22.94
CA GLU A 88 6.46 11.86 -22.90
C GLU A 88 5.63 10.91 -22.05
N LEU A 89 5.14 11.34 -20.89
CA LEU A 89 4.27 10.51 -20.04
C LEU A 89 2.97 10.13 -20.76
N ARG A 90 2.32 11.08 -21.45
CA ARG A 90 1.10 10.78 -22.24
C ARG A 90 1.36 9.80 -23.35
N GLU A 91 2.46 9.97 -24.08
CA GLU A 91 2.84 9.05 -25.14
C GLU A 91 3.11 7.65 -24.59
N GLN A 92 3.95 7.57 -23.55
CA GLN A 92 4.34 6.30 -22.95
C GLN A 92 3.17 5.58 -22.27
N ALA A 93 2.26 6.31 -21.65
CA ALA A 93 1.04 5.77 -21.02
C ALA A 93 0.20 4.91 -21.97
N LEU A 94 0.18 5.22 -23.27
CA LEU A 94 -0.65 4.50 -24.25
C LEU A 94 0.17 3.62 -25.20
N ARG A 95 1.46 3.89 -25.37
CA ARG A 95 2.27 3.28 -26.44
C ARG A 95 3.47 2.49 -25.95
N HIS A 96 3.86 2.59 -24.69
CA HIS A 96 5.03 1.87 -24.21
C HIS A 96 4.79 0.35 -24.34
N PRO A 97 5.75 -0.44 -24.89
CA PRO A 97 5.55 -1.87 -25.12
C PRO A 97 5.33 -2.66 -23.83
N ASP A 98 6.04 -2.29 -22.77
CA ASP A 98 5.92 -2.85 -21.42
C ASP A 98 4.69 -2.27 -20.67
N PRO A 99 3.72 -3.11 -20.23
CA PRO A 99 2.56 -2.66 -19.46
C PRO A 99 2.92 -1.91 -18.18
N VAL A 100 3.99 -2.30 -17.49
CA VAL A 100 4.38 -1.66 -16.23
C VAL A 100 4.81 -0.22 -16.44
N MET A 101 5.44 0.09 -17.58
CA MET A 101 5.81 1.46 -17.92
C MET A 101 4.63 2.29 -18.40
N ARG A 102 3.63 1.66 -19.05
CA ARG A 102 2.36 2.32 -19.38
C ARG A 102 1.64 2.73 -18.11
N GLU A 103 1.46 1.78 -17.20
CA GLU A 103 0.87 2.01 -15.88
C GLU A 103 1.62 3.09 -15.10
N GLN A 104 2.96 3.03 -15.05
CA GLN A 104 3.72 4.05 -14.34
C GLN A 104 3.61 5.44 -14.93
N ALA A 105 3.55 5.54 -16.25
CA ALA A 105 3.32 6.83 -16.88
C ALA A 105 1.91 7.38 -16.58
N LEU A 106 0.89 6.52 -16.50
CA LEU A 106 -0.47 6.90 -16.11
C LEU A 106 -0.53 7.42 -14.66
N PHE A 107 0.06 6.70 -13.71
CA PHE A 107 0.06 7.10 -12.30
C PHE A 107 0.87 8.36 -12.05
N GLU A 108 2.05 8.51 -12.65
CA GLU A 108 2.84 9.75 -12.55
C GLU A 108 2.09 10.94 -13.18
N TYR A 109 1.43 10.74 -14.33
CA TYR A 109 0.63 11.81 -14.95
C TYR A 109 -0.58 12.20 -14.09
N ALA A 110 -1.24 11.23 -13.45
CA ALA A 110 -2.34 11.45 -12.53
C ALA A 110 -1.88 12.14 -11.24
N ASP A 111 -0.72 11.77 -10.68
CA ASP A 111 -0.13 12.43 -9.49
C ASP A 111 0.22 13.90 -9.75
N ARG A 112 0.50 14.25 -11.01
CA ARG A 112 0.72 15.65 -11.43
C ARG A 112 -0.58 16.46 -11.56
N ASP A 113 -1.74 15.83 -11.42
CA ASP A 113 -3.09 16.42 -11.41
C ASP A 113 -3.34 17.35 -12.61
N HIS A 114 -2.97 16.89 -13.81
CA HIS A 114 -3.29 17.62 -15.04
C HIS A 114 -4.79 17.60 -15.31
N GLY A 115 -5.32 18.70 -15.85
CA GLY A 115 -6.76 18.87 -16.09
C GLY A 115 -7.38 17.80 -16.99
N ASP A 116 -6.57 17.08 -17.76
CA ASP A 116 -6.97 15.98 -18.65
C ASP A 116 -6.50 14.58 -18.21
N ALA A 117 -6.02 14.43 -16.98
CA ALA A 117 -5.62 13.13 -16.44
C ALA A 117 -6.74 12.09 -16.49
N ILE A 118 -7.99 12.49 -16.19
CA ILE A 118 -9.14 11.59 -16.28
C ILE A 118 -9.42 11.14 -17.72
N GLU A 119 -9.23 11.98 -18.75
CA GLU A 119 -9.38 11.52 -20.14
C GLU A 119 -8.30 10.50 -20.52
N LEU A 120 -7.04 10.75 -20.13
CA LEU A 120 -5.95 9.82 -20.42
C LEU A 120 -6.19 8.46 -19.74
N LEU A 121 -6.60 8.47 -18.47
CA LEU A 121 -6.95 7.25 -17.74
C LEU A 121 -8.15 6.55 -18.38
N GLU A 122 -9.21 7.28 -18.79
CA GLU A 122 -10.35 6.70 -19.50
C GLU A 122 -9.93 6.00 -20.80
N GLU A 123 -9.00 6.61 -21.56
CA GLU A 123 -8.46 6.01 -22.78
C GLU A 123 -7.70 4.72 -22.49
N ALA A 124 -6.90 4.68 -21.42
CA ALA A 124 -6.21 3.46 -20.98
C ALA A 124 -7.20 2.36 -20.58
N VAL A 125 -8.22 2.65 -19.77
CA VAL A 125 -9.25 1.66 -19.39
C VAL A 125 -9.95 1.07 -20.64
N ARG A 126 -10.18 1.89 -21.68
CA ARG A 126 -10.87 1.44 -22.90
C ARG A 126 -9.99 0.62 -23.83
N SER A 127 -8.71 0.94 -23.94
CA SER A 127 -7.88 0.50 -25.06
C SER A 127 -6.65 -0.32 -24.67
N ASP A 128 -6.24 -0.32 -23.40
CA ASP A 128 -5.10 -1.12 -22.99
C ASP A 128 -5.40 -2.62 -23.15
N ARG A 129 -4.41 -3.34 -23.67
CA ARG A 129 -4.48 -4.79 -23.90
C ARG A 129 -4.23 -5.59 -22.62
N ASP A 130 -3.60 -4.97 -21.63
CA ASP A 130 -3.27 -5.57 -20.36
C ASP A 130 -4.41 -5.30 -19.37
N ARG A 131 -5.02 -6.37 -18.87
CA ARG A 131 -6.17 -6.25 -17.95
C ARG A 131 -5.80 -5.53 -16.66
N GLU A 132 -4.57 -5.69 -16.17
CA GLU A 132 -4.15 -5.07 -14.92
C GLU A 132 -4.03 -3.55 -15.10
N VAL A 133 -3.41 -3.09 -16.19
CA VAL A 133 -3.35 -1.65 -16.51
C VAL A 133 -4.75 -1.03 -16.55
N ARG A 134 -5.75 -1.75 -17.08
CA ARG A 134 -7.13 -1.26 -17.15
C ARG A 134 -7.77 -1.07 -15.77
N TRP A 135 -7.68 -2.04 -14.85
CA TRP A 135 -8.27 -1.85 -13.51
C TRP A 135 -7.45 -0.88 -12.65
N ASP A 136 -6.13 -0.76 -12.89
CA ASP A 136 -5.27 0.14 -12.13
C ASP A 136 -5.53 1.59 -12.58
N ALA A 137 -5.85 1.79 -13.86
CA ALA A 137 -6.37 3.06 -14.36
C ALA A 137 -7.75 3.41 -13.77
N LEU A 138 -8.66 2.45 -13.57
CA LEU A 138 -9.91 2.68 -12.82
C LEU A 138 -9.63 3.14 -11.39
N TRP A 139 -8.63 2.53 -10.73
CA TRP A 139 -8.25 2.92 -9.37
C TRP A 139 -7.64 4.33 -9.34
N ALA A 140 -6.79 4.68 -10.30
CA ALA A 140 -6.28 6.05 -10.42
C ALA A 140 -7.41 7.07 -10.65
N ILE A 141 -8.45 6.74 -11.42
CA ILE A 141 -9.65 7.59 -11.56
C ILE A 141 -10.36 7.76 -10.20
N GLU A 142 -10.50 6.70 -9.42
CA GLU A 142 -11.06 6.77 -8.06
C GLU A 142 -10.23 7.66 -7.13
N LYS A 143 -8.90 7.55 -7.19
CA LYS A 143 -7.97 8.38 -6.42
C LYS A 143 -8.13 9.87 -6.73
N LEU A 144 -8.35 10.25 -7.99
CA LEU A 144 -8.62 11.64 -8.37
C LEU A 144 -10.00 12.11 -7.86
N GLY A 145 -10.97 11.21 -7.82
CA GLY A 145 -12.27 11.42 -7.19
C GLY A 145 -13.14 12.51 -7.83
N GLY A 146 -14.21 12.88 -7.11
CA GLY A 146 -15.17 13.88 -7.56
C GLY A 146 -16.14 13.41 -8.65
N ALA A 147 -17.05 14.31 -9.04
CA ALA A 147 -18.16 13.98 -9.95
C ALA A 147 -17.68 13.52 -11.34
N ARG A 148 -16.55 14.04 -11.82
CA ARG A 148 -15.98 13.64 -13.12
C ARG A 148 -15.45 12.20 -13.07
N ALA A 149 -14.77 11.81 -12.00
CA ALA A 149 -14.35 10.42 -11.80
C ALA A 149 -15.57 9.49 -11.79
N VAL A 150 -16.61 9.82 -11.01
CA VAL A 150 -17.86 9.02 -10.97
C VAL A 150 -18.48 8.88 -12.36
N ASN A 151 -18.62 9.97 -13.11
CA ASN A 151 -19.18 9.95 -14.46
C ASN A 151 -18.33 9.13 -15.44
N THR A 152 -17.01 9.17 -15.30
CA THR A 152 -16.10 8.35 -16.12
C THR A 152 -16.21 6.87 -15.76
N LEU A 153 -16.17 6.52 -14.48
CA LEU A 153 -16.31 5.14 -14.00
C LEU A 153 -17.65 4.51 -14.46
N GLN A 154 -18.74 5.29 -14.51
CA GLN A 154 -20.05 4.81 -14.98
C GLN A 154 -20.02 4.24 -16.41
N LYS A 155 -19.10 4.70 -17.25
CA LYS A 155 -18.95 4.20 -18.63
C LYS A 155 -18.51 2.74 -18.68
N PHE A 156 -17.91 2.24 -17.61
CA PHE A 156 -17.33 0.90 -17.53
C PHE A 156 -18.19 -0.09 -16.73
N LEU A 157 -19.37 0.30 -16.23
CA LEU A 157 -20.28 -0.58 -15.48
C LEU A 157 -20.75 -1.82 -16.26
N ASN A 158 -20.69 -1.79 -17.59
CA ASN A 158 -21.06 -2.89 -18.48
C ASN A 158 -19.88 -3.28 -19.38
N ASP A 159 -18.65 -3.11 -18.89
CA ASP A 159 -17.47 -3.57 -19.62
C ASP A 159 -17.58 -5.07 -19.92
N SER A 160 -17.04 -5.50 -21.07
CA SER A 160 -17.05 -6.92 -21.45
C SER A 160 -16.19 -7.78 -20.52
N ASP A 161 -15.21 -7.16 -19.87
CA ASP A 161 -14.44 -7.79 -18.81
C ASP A 161 -15.17 -7.63 -17.46
N PRO A 162 -15.64 -8.74 -16.84
CA PRO A 162 -16.38 -8.68 -15.58
C PRO A 162 -15.60 -8.01 -14.44
N GLU A 163 -14.26 -8.10 -14.45
CA GLU A 163 -13.44 -7.51 -13.40
C GLU A 163 -13.39 -5.99 -13.53
N ILE A 164 -13.34 -5.46 -14.76
CA ILE A 164 -13.42 -4.02 -15.03
C ILE A 164 -14.79 -3.48 -14.62
N ALA A 165 -15.87 -4.19 -14.97
CA ALA A 165 -17.23 -3.82 -14.59
C ALA A 165 -17.43 -3.78 -13.07
N GLU A 166 -16.92 -4.79 -12.36
CA GLU A 166 -17.03 -4.84 -10.90
C GLU A 166 -16.17 -3.78 -10.20
N TRP A 167 -14.91 -3.58 -10.63
CA TRP A 167 -14.07 -2.50 -10.09
C TRP A 167 -14.70 -1.13 -10.29
N ALA A 168 -15.27 -0.86 -11.47
CA ALA A 168 -15.98 0.39 -11.73
C ALA A 168 -17.16 0.58 -10.75
N LYS A 169 -17.96 -0.47 -10.53
CA LYS A 169 -19.08 -0.45 -9.57
C LYS A 169 -18.60 -0.17 -8.14
N LEU A 170 -17.54 -0.86 -7.71
CA LEU A 170 -16.94 -0.72 -6.39
C LEU A 170 -16.45 0.71 -6.17
N PHE A 171 -15.65 1.24 -7.09
CA PHE A 171 -15.09 2.58 -6.95
C PHE A 171 -16.17 3.68 -6.99
N ILE A 172 -17.22 3.51 -7.80
CA ILE A 172 -18.37 4.43 -7.78
C ILE A 172 -19.01 4.45 -6.38
N SER A 173 -19.28 3.28 -5.78
CA SER A 173 -19.96 3.22 -4.49
C SER A 173 -19.08 3.75 -3.36
N GLU A 174 -17.76 3.55 -3.44
CA GLU A 174 -16.80 4.16 -2.51
C GLU A 174 -16.82 5.69 -2.60
N LEU A 175 -16.77 6.27 -3.80
CA LEU A 175 -16.82 7.73 -3.97
C LEU A 175 -18.15 8.35 -3.56
N GLN A 176 -19.25 7.61 -3.64
CA GLN A 176 -20.59 8.09 -3.32
C GLN A 176 -20.99 7.89 -1.86
N SER A 177 -20.53 6.81 -1.23
CA SER A 177 -21.02 6.39 0.10
C SER A 177 -19.92 5.95 1.07
N GLY A 178 -18.69 5.77 0.58
CA GLY A 178 -17.61 5.14 1.33
C GLY A 178 -17.74 3.62 1.43
N ASP A 179 -18.87 3.01 1.09
CA ASP A 179 -19.11 1.57 1.16
C ASP A 179 -18.88 0.90 -0.20
N PRO A 180 -18.18 -0.24 -0.26
CA PRO A 180 -17.97 -0.97 -1.50
C PRO A 180 -19.23 -1.73 -1.92
N ALA A 181 -19.48 -1.81 -3.23
CA ALA A 181 -20.56 -2.57 -3.83
C ALA A 181 -20.01 -3.52 -4.88
N PHE A 182 -20.48 -4.77 -4.83
CA PHE A 182 -20.01 -5.87 -5.68
C PHE A 182 -21.11 -6.33 -6.63
N ASP A 183 -20.76 -7.14 -7.62
CA ASP A 183 -21.74 -7.85 -8.42
C ASP A 183 -22.39 -9.01 -7.63
N GLY A 184 -23.15 -9.85 -8.32
CA GLY A 184 -23.91 -10.95 -7.71
C GLY A 184 -23.27 -12.32 -7.87
N ARG A 185 -22.03 -12.43 -8.39
CA ARG A 185 -21.37 -13.71 -8.67
C ARG A 185 -21.23 -14.55 -7.40
N ALA A 186 -21.30 -15.86 -7.56
CA ALA A 186 -21.12 -16.80 -6.45
C ALA A 186 -19.64 -16.92 -6.10
N GLY A 187 -19.34 -17.31 -4.86
CA GLY A 187 -17.97 -17.56 -4.41
C GLY A 187 -17.65 -19.06 -4.43
N LEU A 188 -16.43 -19.40 -4.85
CA LEU A 188 -15.87 -20.74 -4.86
C LEU A 188 -14.72 -20.82 -3.84
N TYR A 189 -14.89 -21.71 -2.86
CA TYR A 189 -13.85 -22.05 -1.88
C TYR A 189 -13.14 -23.34 -2.29
N THR A 190 -11.81 -23.32 -2.31
CA THR A 190 -10.98 -24.50 -2.56
C THR A 190 -10.58 -25.15 -1.24
N PRO A 191 -11.04 -26.37 -0.93
CA PRO A 191 -10.66 -27.07 0.29
C PRO A 191 -9.17 -27.46 0.31
N GLY A 192 -8.61 -27.60 1.51
CA GLY A 192 -7.23 -28.07 1.69
C GLY A 192 -6.15 -27.01 1.48
N ARG A 193 -6.52 -25.75 1.22
CA ARG A 193 -5.58 -24.62 1.15
C ARG A 193 -5.22 -24.13 2.56
N THR A 194 -3.99 -23.61 2.70
CA THR A 194 -3.48 -23.00 3.94
C THR A 194 -4.27 -21.77 4.39
N PHE A 195 -4.79 -21.00 3.43
CA PHE A 195 -5.51 -19.76 3.67
C PHE A 195 -6.97 -19.85 3.22
N ASP A 196 -7.85 -19.21 3.98
CA ASP A 196 -9.28 -19.14 3.69
C ASP A 196 -9.59 -18.15 2.57
N GLU A 197 -8.77 -17.10 2.46
CA GLU A 197 -8.80 -16.15 1.35
C GLU A 197 -7.36 -15.84 0.87
N THR A 198 -7.18 -15.62 -0.44
CA THR A 198 -5.91 -15.16 -1.03
C THR A 198 -6.16 -13.91 -1.88
N ILE A 199 -6.22 -12.76 -1.21
CA ILE A 199 -6.66 -11.49 -1.81
C ILE A 199 -5.49 -10.79 -2.50
N TYR A 200 -5.57 -10.62 -3.82
CA TYR A 200 -4.58 -9.87 -4.60
C TYR A 200 -4.64 -8.38 -4.24
N LEU A 201 -3.51 -7.81 -3.82
CA LEU A 201 -3.44 -6.41 -3.43
C LEU A 201 -2.92 -5.54 -4.57
N LEU A 202 -3.73 -4.57 -4.97
CA LEU A 202 -3.30 -3.39 -5.70
C LEU A 202 -2.66 -2.45 -4.69
N ILE A 203 -1.41 -2.07 -4.91
CA ILE A 203 -0.65 -1.24 -3.96
C ILE A 203 0.03 -0.11 -4.72
N HIS A 204 -0.38 1.12 -4.42
CA HIS A 204 0.24 2.33 -4.92
C HIS A 204 0.98 2.99 -3.76
N CYS A 205 2.22 3.42 -3.97
CA CYS A 205 2.98 4.10 -2.92
C CYS A 205 3.91 5.17 -3.44
N ASP A 206 4.19 6.13 -2.58
CA ASP A 206 5.24 7.12 -2.78
C ASP A 206 6.47 6.75 -1.96
N LEU A 207 7.62 6.79 -2.63
CA LEU A 207 8.93 6.67 -2.02
C LEU A 207 9.53 8.06 -1.91
N TYR A 208 9.63 8.53 -0.67
CA TYR A 208 10.35 9.76 -0.36
C TYR A 208 11.79 9.39 -0.01
N VAL A 209 12.74 9.77 -0.86
CA VAL A 209 14.15 9.44 -0.71
C VAL A 209 14.93 10.68 -0.29
N ARG A 210 15.60 10.61 0.84
CA ARG A 210 16.54 11.64 1.29
C ARG A 210 17.73 11.67 0.33
N LEU A 211 17.97 12.83 -0.28
CA LEU A 211 18.96 13.01 -1.35
C LEU A 211 20.33 13.45 -0.82
N ASP A 212 20.39 13.95 0.41
CA ASP A 212 21.63 14.39 1.05
C ASP A 212 21.57 14.26 2.59
N ASP A 213 22.73 14.49 3.22
CA ASP A 213 22.88 14.29 4.67
C ASP A 213 22.27 15.44 5.51
N THR A 214 21.86 16.54 4.89
CA THR A 214 21.25 17.68 5.61
C THR A 214 19.81 17.41 6.00
N ASN A 215 19.19 16.37 5.43
CA ASN A 215 17.78 16.02 5.61
C ASN A 215 16.79 17.07 5.09
N THR A 216 17.25 17.99 4.23
CA THR A 216 16.42 19.07 3.66
C THR A 216 16.03 18.81 2.22
N HIS A 217 16.77 17.98 1.49
CA HIS A 217 16.47 17.65 0.10
C HIS A 217 15.91 16.24 -0.01
N TRP A 218 14.66 16.16 -0.49
CA TRP A 218 13.93 14.92 -0.66
C TRP A 218 13.52 14.75 -2.11
N GLY A 219 13.57 13.53 -2.61
CA GLY A 219 13.03 13.13 -3.90
C GLY A 219 11.78 12.28 -3.72
N LYS A 220 10.82 12.37 -4.63
CA LYS A 220 9.62 11.52 -4.69
C LYS A 220 9.68 10.66 -5.95
N ILE A 221 9.45 9.37 -5.78
CA ILE A 221 9.06 8.44 -6.85
C ILE A 221 7.71 7.87 -6.47
N SER A 222 6.69 8.09 -7.29
CA SER A 222 5.44 7.36 -7.17
C SER A 222 5.61 6.01 -7.84
N LEU A 223 5.17 4.91 -7.21
CA LEU A 223 5.17 3.57 -7.77
C LEU A 223 3.75 3.08 -7.95
N ALA A 224 3.34 2.93 -9.22
CA ALA A 224 2.13 2.25 -9.61
C ALA A 224 2.11 0.76 -9.20
N PRO A 225 0.93 0.11 -9.13
CA PRO A 225 0.76 -1.26 -8.64
C PRO A 225 1.70 -2.29 -9.24
N GLN A 226 1.75 -2.43 -10.56
CA GLN A 226 2.64 -3.39 -11.19
C GLN A 226 4.12 -2.97 -11.07
N GLY A 227 4.40 -1.67 -11.03
CA GLY A 227 5.74 -1.14 -10.78
C GLY A 227 6.29 -1.55 -9.41
N LEU A 228 5.45 -1.41 -8.37
CA LEU A 228 5.76 -1.88 -7.02
C LEU A 228 5.91 -3.41 -6.99
N ALA A 229 4.96 -4.13 -7.57
CA ALA A 229 4.98 -5.59 -7.61
C ALA A 229 6.24 -6.13 -8.30
N ARG A 230 6.70 -5.45 -9.35
CA ARG A 230 7.95 -5.80 -10.03
C ARG A 230 9.18 -5.64 -9.13
N ILE A 231 9.26 -4.59 -8.31
CA ILE A 231 10.41 -4.36 -7.42
C ILE A 231 10.35 -5.22 -6.16
N TYR A 232 9.22 -5.17 -5.44
CA TYR A 232 9.07 -5.68 -4.06
C TYR A 232 8.27 -6.98 -3.97
N GLY A 233 7.70 -7.43 -5.09
CA GLY A 233 6.89 -8.62 -5.21
C GLY A 233 5.40 -8.32 -5.19
N GLN A 234 4.64 -9.09 -5.97
CA GLN A 234 3.18 -9.03 -5.93
C GLN A 234 2.70 -9.52 -4.57
N ALA A 235 1.87 -8.73 -3.90
CA ALA A 235 1.42 -9.00 -2.55
C ALA A 235 0.01 -9.61 -2.52
N HIS A 236 -0.18 -10.56 -1.61
CA HIS A 236 -1.47 -11.14 -1.28
C HIS A 236 -1.75 -11.02 0.22
N ALA A 237 -2.95 -10.54 0.56
CA ALA A 237 -3.45 -10.66 1.92
C ALA A 237 -4.08 -12.04 2.11
N CYS A 238 -3.56 -12.79 3.07
CA CYS A 238 -3.88 -14.19 3.29
C CYS A 238 -4.50 -14.39 4.68
N PRO A 239 -5.77 -13.97 4.91
CA PRO A 239 -6.43 -14.17 6.18
C PRO A 239 -6.93 -15.62 6.34
N ASN A 240 -7.15 -15.98 7.61
CA ASN A 240 -7.89 -17.17 8.01
C ASN A 240 -9.02 -16.74 8.95
N VAL A 241 -10.20 -17.33 8.82
CA VAL A 241 -11.38 -16.99 9.64
C VAL A 241 -11.04 -17.04 11.13
N ALA A 242 -10.23 -18.03 11.55
CA ALA A 242 -9.83 -18.24 12.93
C ALA A 242 -8.88 -17.16 13.50
N THR A 243 -8.19 -16.40 12.66
CA THR A 243 -7.10 -15.50 13.09
C THR A 243 -7.19 -14.07 12.55
N ARG A 244 -8.01 -13.81 11.51
CA ARG A 244 -8.08 -12.54 10.77
C ARG A 244 -8.30 -11.28 11.60
N GLU A 245 -8.81 -11.40 12.82
CA GLU A 245 -9.00 -10.27 13.75
C GLU A 245 -7.69 -9.81 14.41
N ARG A 246 -6.66 -10.67 14.47
CA ARG A 246 -5.42 -10.43 15.23
C ARG A 246 -4.13 -10.75 14.47
N GLN A 247 -4.23 -11.49 13.37
CA GLN A 247 -3.09 -11.96 12.60
C GLN A 247 -3.43 -12.06 11.11
N LEU A 248 -2.48 -11.67 10.27
CA LEU A 248 -2.58 -11.70 8.81
C LEU A 248 -1.20 -12.03 8.23
N VAL A 249 -1.14 -12.93 7.26
CA VAL A 249 0.05 -13.10 6.43
C VAL A 249 -0.10 -12.20 5.20
N ILE A 250 0.93 -11.38 4.94
CA ILE A 250 1.13 -10.76 3.64
C ILE A 250 2.23 -11.55 2.95
N ALA A 251 1.84 -12.38 1.99
CA ALA A 251 2.78 -13.14 1.18
C ALA A 251 3.15 -12.33 -0.06
N LYS A 252 4.42 -12.35 -0.44
CA LYS A 252 4.89 -11.68 -1.65
C LYS A 252 5.74 -12.61 -2.50
N THR A 253 5.59 -12.48 -3.81
CA THR A 253 6.42 -13.19 -4.78
C THR A 253 7.03 -12.22 -5.78
N ILE A 254 8.36 -12.26 -5.92
CA ILE A 254 9.10 -11.48 -6.92
C ILE A 254 9.48 -12.42 -8.07
N SER A 255 8.91 -12.17 -9.24
CA SER A 255 9.24 -12.91 -10.46
C SER A 255 10.49 -12.34 -11.14
N GLY A 256 11.31 -13.21 -11.73
CA GLY A 256 12.48 -12.79 -12.51
C GLY A 256 13.69 -12.30 -11.69
N LEU A 257 13.66 -12.47 -10.37
CA LEU A 257 14.81 -12.17 -9.51
C LEU A 257 15.85 -13.30 -9.56
N HIS A 258 15.41 -14.55 -9.45
CA HIS A 258 16.29 -15.72 -9.56
C HIS A 258 16.60 -16.08 -11.02
N LYS A 259 17.79 -16.63 -11.26
CA LYS A 259 18.27 -16.99 -12.62
C LYS A 259 17.58 -18.20 -13.21
N ASP A 260 17.10 -19.10 -12.37
CA ASP A 260 16.36 -20.34 -12.71
C ASP A 260 14.88 -20.06 -13.06
N GLY A 261 14.38 -18.86 -12.77
CA GLY A 261 12.99 -18.46 -12.97
C GLY A 261 12.07 -18.79 -11.80
N SER A 262 12.56 -19.37 -10.71
CA SER A 262 11.76 -19.61 -9.50
C SER A 262 11.34 -18.27 -8.87
N PRO A 263 10.13 -18.18 -8.27
CA PRO A 263 9.71 -16.97 -7.58
C PRO A 263 10.50 -16.78 -6.28
N HIS A 264 10.95 -15.56 -6.02
CA HIS A 264 11.49 -15.22 -4.70
C HIS A 264 10.33 -14.91 -3.75
N CYS A 265 10.21 -15.67 -2.67
CA CYS A 265 9.16 -15.51 -1.66
C CYS A 265 9.61 -14.62 -0.51
N ASP A 266 8.77 -13.67 -0.10
CA ASP A 266 9.05 -12.74 1.00
C ASP A 266 7.78 -12.50 1.83
N ASN A 267 7.60 -13.30 2.88
CA ASN A 267 6.36 -13.42 3.66
C ASN A 267 6.44 -12.65 4.98
N TYR A 268 5.41 -11.86 5.29
CA TYR A 268 5.34 -11.04 6.49
C TYR A 268 4.17 -11.47 7.34
N LEU A 269 4.47 -11.90 8.55
CA LEU A 269 3.45 -12.09 9.57
C LEU A 269 3.14 -10.76 10.23
N PHE A 270 1.91 -10.28 10.04
CA PHE A 270 1.35 -9.11 10.69
C PHE A 270 0.53 -9.53 11.90
N ARG A 271 0.66 -8.80 13.01
CA ARG A 271 -0.14 -8.98 14.21
C ARG A 271 -0.67 -7.64 14.70
N GLY A 272 -1.81 -7.69 15.37
CA GLY A 272 -2.39 -6.54 16.05
C GLY A 272 -3.84 -6.82 16.42
N PHE A 273 -4.74 -5.89 16.14
CA PHE A 273 -6.15 -6.04 16.47
C PHE A 273 -7.04 -5.46 15.37
N THR A 274 -8.27 -5.93 15.38
CA THR A 274 -9.36 -5.42 14.56
C THR A 274 -10.51 -5.03 15.47
N ASP A 275 -11.08 -3.86 15.19
CA ASP A 275 -12.31 -3.40 15.83
C ASP A 275 -13.47 -3.49 14.84
N ARG A 276 -14.56 -4.12 15.27
CA ARG A 276 -15.78 -4.29 14.47
C ARG A 276 -16.80 -3.24 14.88
N THR A 277 -16.76 -2.10 14.21
CA THR A 277 -17.80 -1.07 14.39
C THR A 277 -19.13 -1.46 13.73
N ARG A 278 -19.12 -2.40 12.78
CA ARG A 278 -20.30 -3.02 12.15
C ARG A 278 -20.08 -4.52 11.96
N ARG A 279 -21.16 -5.29 11.74
CA ARG A 279 -21.08 -6.75 11.55
C ARG A 279 -20.42 -7.15 10.23
N ASP A 280 -20.53 -6.31 9.20
CA ASP A 280 -20.09 -6.55 7.83
C ASP A 280 -18.66 -6.07 7.53
N ARG A 281 -17.94 -5.51 8.50
CA ARG A 281 -16.58 -4.99 8.32
C ARG A 281 -15.80 -4.89 9.63
N GLY A 282 -14.48 -4.84 9.51
CA GLY A 282 -13.57 -4.59 10.64
C GLY A 282 -12.49 -3.60 10.26
N ASN A 283 -12.17 -2.70 11.20
CA ASN A 283 -11.08 -1.74 11.08
C ASN A 283 -9.87 -2.31 11.80
N PHE A 284 -8.78 -2.56 11.08
CA PHE A 284 -7.60 -3.21 11.63
C PHE A 284 -6.43 -2.24 11.79
N PHE A 285 -5.61 -2.52 12.79
CA PHE A 285 -4.28 -1.94 12.95
C PHE A 285 -3.29 -3.06 13.23
N PHE A 286 -2.43 -3.35 12.25
CA PHE A 286 -1.44 -4.42 12.32
C PHE A 286 -0.04 -3.91 12.05
N GLU A 287 0.92 -4.50 12.74
CA GLU A 287 2.35 -4.28 12.54
C GLU A 287 3.05 -5.61 12.32
N SER A 288 4.15 -5.57 11.58
CA SER A 288 5.06 -6.68 11.39
C SER A 288 6.46 -6.23 11.75
N LEU A 289 7.24 -7.14 12.35
CA LEU A 289 8.66 -6.98 12.60
C LEU A 289 9.33 -8.33 12.34
N VAL A 290 10.05 -8.43 11.23
CA VAL A 290 10.59 -9.71 10.76
C VAL A 290 12.09 -9.62 10.48
N PRO A 291 12.87 -10.67 10.76
CA PRO A 291 14.28 -10.69 10.42
C PRO A 291 14.43 -10.76 8.89
N ARG A 292 15.29 -9.92 8.32
CA ARG A 292 15.65 -9.94 6.91
C ARG A 292 17.14 -9.74 6.71
N THR A 293 17.63 -10.35 5.64
CA THR A 293 18.92 -9.98 5.07
C THR A 293 18.80 -8.61 4.41
N PHE A 294 19.45 -7.61 5.01
CA PHE A 294 19.65 -6.31 4.41
C PHE A 294 20.85 -6.35 3.46
N PHE A 295 20.63 -6.01 2.19
CA PHE A 295 21.67 -5.96 1.16
C PHE A 295 22.19 -4.54 0.99
N LYS A 296 23.46 -4.32 1.32
CA LYS A 296 24.10 -2.98 1.26
C LYS A 296 24.25 -2.46 -0.16
N SER A 297 24.11 -3.32 -1.17
CA SER A 297 24.08 -2.96 -2.59
C SER A 297 22.84 -2.13 -2.95
N GLY A 298 21.78 -2.22 -2.13
CA GLY A 298 20.45 -1.68 -2.43
C GLY A 298 19.68 -2.53 -3.45
N ARG A 299 20.06 -3.81 -3.62
CA ARG A 299 19.36 -4.78 -4.46
C ARG A 299 19.18 -6.08 -3.70
N ALA A 300 17.96 -6.62 -3.69
CA ALA A 300 17.67 -7.93 -3.13
C ALA A 300 18.50 -9.02 -3.84
N ASP A 301 18.96 -10.00 -3.07
CA ASP A 301 19.81 -11.12 -3.51
C ASP A 301 21.17 -10.71 -4.13
N ASP A 302 21.64 -9.48 -3.87
CA ASP A 302 22.96 -9.01 -4.29
C ASP A 302 23.87 -8.71 -3.08
N PRO A 303 24.65 -9.70 -2.61
CA PRO A 303 25.55 -9.54 -1.47
C PRO A 303 26.88 -8.85 -1.81
N SER A 304 27.07 -8.32 -3.03
CA SER A 304 28.36 -7.80 -3.51
C SER A 304 28.96 -6.67 -2.67
N ALA A 305 28.11 -5.88 -2.00
CA ALA A 305 28.53 -4.82 -1.07
C ALA A 305 28.48 -5.25 0.41
N GLY A 306 28.26 -6.54 0.67
CA GLY A 306 28.03 -7.11 2.00
C GLY A 306 26.56 -7.09 2.42
N VAL A 307 26.28 -7.84 3.48
CA VAL A 307 24.93 -8.02 4.03
C VAL A 307 24.91 -7.80 5.54
N ARG A 308 23.72 -7.59 6.09
CA ARG A 308 23.47 -7.54 7.53
C ARG A 308 22.10 -8.12 7.86
N GLN A 309 22.01 -8.91 8.93
CA GLN A 309 20.70 -9.28 9.47
C GLN A 309 20.11 -8.10 10.23
N ALA A 310 18.89 -7.71 9.90
CA ALA A 310 18.16 -6.63 10.56
C ALA A 310 16.68 -6.97 10.68
N ASN A 311 16.02 -6.43 11.70
CA ASN A 311 14.58 -6.54 11.86
C ASN A 311 13.89 -5.41 11.09
N ILE A 312 13.09 -5.78 10.09
CA ILE A 312 12.36 -4.86 9.22
C ILE A 312 10.93 -4.72 9.72
N GLY A 313 10.55 -3.48 9.99
CA GLY A 313 9.23 -3.14 10.52
C GLY A 313 8.33 -2.53 9.44
N PHE A 314 7.06 -2.95 9.40
CA PHE A 314 6.02 -2.33 8.58
C PHE A 314 4.72 -2.22 9.35
N ALA A 315 3.99 -1.13 9.12
CA ALA A 315 2.67 -0.91 9.68
C ALA A 315 1.63 -0.89 8.57
N ARG A 316 0.47 -1.51 8.82
CA ARG A 316 -0.70 -1.53 7.95
C ARG A 316 -1.95 -1.32 8.77
N TYR A 317 -2.88 -0.53 8.25
CA TYR A 317 -4.17 -0.35 8.88
C TYR A 317 -5.19 0.06 7.83
N GLY A 318 -6.44 -0.29 8.08
CA GLY A 318 -7.46 -0.20 7.07
C GLY A 318 -8.76 -0.87 7.49
N THR A 319 -9.56 -1.23 6.50
CA THR A 319 -10.85 -1.85 6.68
C THR A 319 -10.98 -3.06 5.75
N TRP A 320 -11.45 -4.18 6.27
CA TRP A 320 -11.93 -5.30 5.47
C TRP A 320 -13.46 -5.36 5.50
N HIS A 321 -14.06 -5.88 4.44
CA HIS A 321 -15.52 -5.99 4.25
C HIS A 321 -15.89 -7.44 3.94
N LEU A 322 -16.94 -7.96 4.56
CA LEU A 322 -17.41 -9.33 4.39
C LEU A 322 -18.46 -9.43 3.28
N GLU A 323 -18.51 -10.58 2.60
CA GLU A 323 -19.63 -10.98 1.75
C GLU A 323 -20.39 -12.14 2.41
N PRO A 324 -21.58 -11.89 2.99
CA PRO A 324 -22.37 -12.94 3.64
C PRO A 324 -22.72 -14.14 2.75
N LYS A 325 -22.76 -13.99 1.42
CA LYS A 325 -22.97 -15.11 0.51
C LYS A 325 -21.77 -16.06 0.42
N PHE A 326 -20.58 -15.59 0.76
CA PHE A 326 -19.34 -16.35 0.65
C PHE A 326 -19.05 -16.98 2.01
N GLN A 327 -19.42 -18.23 2.17
CA GLN A 327 -19.27 -18.94 3.45
C GLN A 327 -18.00 -19.79 3.45
N VAL A 328 -17.14 -19.54 4.43
CA VAL A 328 -15.92 -20.32 4.72
C VAL A 328 -15.93 -20.65 6.19
N ARG A 329 -15.86 -21.95 6.52
CA ARG A 329 -15.87 -22.43 7.92
C ARG A 329 -17.01 -21.82 8.75
N GLU A 330 -18.22 -21.79 8.18
CA GLU A 330 -19.44 -21.24 8.80
C GLU A 330 -19.43 -19.72 9.06
N GLU A 331 -18.45 -19.00 8.52
CA GLU A 331 -18.32 -17.55 8.63
C GLU A 331 -18.29 -16.90 7.24
N ALA A 332 -18.70 -15.62 7.19
CA ALA A 332 -18.59 -14.85 5.94
C ALA A 332 -17.11 -14.56 5.61
N ALA A 333 -16.72 -14.73 4.35
CA ALA A 333 -15.40 -14.43 3.84
C ALA A 333 -15.17 -12.92 3.67
N ILE A 334 -13.93 -12.48 3.77
CA ILE A 334 -13.50 -11.13 3.40
C ILE A 334 -13.56 -11.01 1.88
N ARG A 335 -14.47 -10.15 1.40
CA ARG A 335 -14.64 -9.84 -0.02
C ARG A 335 -13.66 -8.81 -0.52
N TYR A 336 -13.33 -7.84 0.34
CA TYR A 336 -12.58 -6.64 -0.04
C TYR A 336 -11.84 -6.04 1.14
N VAL A 337 -10.65 -5.52 0.89
CA VAL A 337 -9.82 -4.79 1.83
C VAL A 337 -9.37 -3.48 1.21
N ARG A 338 -9.26 -2.45 2.04
CA ARG A 338 -8.57 -1.21 1.70
C ARG A 338 -7.84 -0.65 2.91
N GLY A 339 -6.80 0.13 2.70
CA GLY A 339 -6.09 0.78 3.78
C GLY A 339 -4.84 1.48 3.33
N ARG A 340 -4.04 1.92 4.30
CA ARG A 340 -2.72 2.50 4.06
C ARG A 340 -1.65 1.78 4.85
N PHE A 341 -0.42 1.94 4.40
CA PHE A 341 0.73 1.27 4.95
C PHE A 341 1.93 2.20 4.94
N GLN A 342 2.85 1.98 5.88
CA GLN A 342 4.08 2.76 5.96
C GLN A 342 5.24 1.93 6.47
N GLY A 343 6.44 2.32 6.06
CA GLY A 343 7.68 1.68 6.48
C GLY A 343 8.91 2.43 5.97
N TRP A 344 10.07 1.81 6.16
CA TRP A 344 11.35 2.36 5.77
C TRP A 344 12.01 1.49 4.70
N GLY A 345 12.80 2.13 3.85
CA GLY A 345 13.57 1.50 2.80
C GLY A 345 14.97 2.10 2.70
N TYR A 346 15.79 1.44 1.90
CA TYR A 346 17.09 1.94 1.48
C TYR A 346 17.17 1.95 -0.04
N VAL A 347 17.57 3.10 -0.55
CA VAL A 347 17.77 3.36 -1.97
C VAL A 347 19.23 3.77 -2.18
N ASN A 348 19.96 2.95 -2.92
CA ASN A 348 21.31 3.30 -3.33
C ASN A 348 21.26 4.33 -4.46
N LEU A 349 21.31 5.62 -4.10
CA LEU A 349 21.22 6.73 -5.04
C LEU A 349 22.26 6.67 -6.17
N ALA A 350 23.47 6.19 -5.89
CA ALA A 350 24.52 6.07 -6.91
C ALA A 350 24.15 5.07 -8.03
N ARG A 351 23.23 4.13 -7.76
CA ARG A 351 22.74 3.17 -8.75
C ARG A 351 21.57 3.69 -9.57
N ILE A 352 20.70 4.51 -8.96
CA ILE A 352 19.44 4.92 -9.59
C ILE A 352 19.43 6.36 -10.12
N ALA A 353 20.30 7.23 -9.62
CA ALA A 353 20.28 8.64 -9.99
C ALA A 353 20.58 8.82 -11.49
N GLY A 354 19.70 9.54 -12.18
CA GLY A 354 19.81 9.83 -13.61
C GLY A 354 19.57 8.64 -14.54
N ARG A 355 19.16 7.48 -14.01
CA ARG A 355 18.79 6.31 -14.81
C ARG A 355 17.35 6.42 -15.31
N PRO A 356 17.03 5.88 -16.50
CA PRO A 356 15.66 5.77 -16.96
C PRO A 356 14.87 4.85 -16.01
N LEU A 357 13.56 5.08 -15.92
CA LEU A 357 12.70 4.35 -14.98
C LEU A 357 12.71 2.84 -15.25
N GLU A 358 12.92 2.43 -16.50
CA GLU A 358 13.10 1.05 -16.95
C GLU A 358 14.29 0.34 -16.28
N GLU A 359 15.38 1.07 -16.01
CA GLU A 359 16.53 0.55 -15.26
C GLU A 359 16.27 0.54 -13.75
N VAL A 360 15.34 1.39 -13.26
CA VAL A 360 14.98 1.48 -11.85
C VAL A 360 13.95 0.40 -11.47
N LEU A 361 12.92 0.18 -12.28
CA LEU A 361 11.84 -0.79 -12.02
C LEU A 361 12.23 -2.19 -12.51
N THR A 362 13.24 -2.75 -11.87
CA THR A 362 13.70 -4.12 -12.12
C THR A 362 13.52 -4.98 -10.85
N PRO A 363 13.35 -6.31 -10.99
CA PRO A 363 13.20 -7.21 -9.85
C PRO A 363 14.25 -7.02 -8.76
N GLY A 364 13.77 -6.81 -7.53
CA GLY A 364 14.62 -6.66 -6.34
C GLY A 364 15.37 -5.33 -6.27
N ASN A 365 15.12 -4.35 -7.14
CA ASN A 365 15.81 -3.06 -7.13
C ASN A 365 15.26 -2.06 -6.08
N GLY A 366 15.05 -2.57 -4.87
CA GLY A 366 14.60 -1.85 -3.70
C GLY A 366 14.71 -2.79 -2.50
N VAL A 367 15.18 -2.28 -1.36
CA VAL A 367 15.28 -3.07 -0.14
C VAL A 367 14.58 -2.34 0.99
N LEU A 368 13.78 -3.09 1.74
CA LEU A 368 13.18 -2.57 2.97
C LEU A 368 14.27 -2.43 4.04
N SER A 369 14.08 -1.47 4.93
CA SER A 369 15.12 -1.06 5.88
C SER A 369 14.53 -0.73 7.25
N THR A 370 15.40 -0.33 8.18
CA THR A 370 15.01 0.03 9.55
C THR A 370 15.91 1.12 10.09
N LEU A 371 15.33 2.05 10.85
CA LEU A 371 16.09 3.10 11.56
C LEU A 371 16.76 2.60 12.85
N HIS A 372 16.37 1.43 13.34
CA HIS A 372 16.70 0.98 14.69
C HIS A 372 18.00 0.18 14.80
N ASP A 373 18.50 -0.32 13.67
CA ASP A 373 19.75 -1.07 13.64
C ASP A 373 20.96 -0.12 13.53
N PRO A 374 22.05 -0.32 14.29
CA PRO A 374 23.17 0.62 14.36
C PRO A 374 23.98 0.76 13.06
N GLU A 375 23.88 -0.18 12.13
CA GLU A 375 24.61 -0.15 10.86
C GLU A 375 23.67 0.10 9.67
N VAL A 376 22.46 -0.48 9.68
CA VAL A 376 21.43 -0.25 8.65
C VAL A 376 20.71 1.09 8.84
N GLY A 377 20.52 1.53 10.08
CA GLY A 377 19.86 2.80 10.42
C GLY A 377 20.49 4.00 9.73
N PRO A 378 21.81 4.22 9.82
CA PRO A 378 22.50 5.29 9.10
C PRO A 378 22.38 5.23 7.57
N MET A 379 22.21 4.03 6.99
CA MET A 379 22.01 3.85 5.55
C MET A 379 20.56 4.12 5.11
N THR A 380 19.59 3.94 6.01
CA THR A 380 18.16 4.09 5.72
C THR A 380 17.85 5.52 5.28
N ASN A 381 17.36 5.66 4.05
CA ASN A 381 17.15 6.96 3.42
C ASN A 381 15.82 7.06 2.66
N ALA A 382 14.96 6.04 2.67
CA ALA A 382 13.66 6.11 2.03
C ALA A 382 12.53 5.92 3.04
N PHE A 383 11.56 6.82 3.02
CA PHE A 383 10.28 6.65 3.70
C PHE A 383 9.24 6.20 2.68
N ILE A 384 8.58 5.09 2.97
CA ILE A 384 7.60 4.46 2.08
C ILE A 384 6.22 4.65 2.70
N LEU A 385 5.32 5.28 1.95
CA LEU A 385 3.93 5.47 2.34
C LEU A 385 3.04 5.16 1.13
N GLY A 386 1.96 4.42 1.34
CA GLY A 386 1.04 4.16 0.25
C GLY A 386 -0.32 3.68 0.71
N THR A 387 -1.22 3.50 -0.26
CA THR A 387 -2.51 2.87 -0.04
C THR A 387 -2.58 1.52 -0.76
N PHE A 388 -3.46 0.66 -0.28
CA PHE A 388 -3.74 -0.62 -0.91
C PHE A 388 -5.24 -0.85 -0.98
N LYS A 389 -5.65 -1.55 -2.03
CA LYS A 389 -7.00 -2.09 -2.19
C LYS A 389 -6.86 -3.53 -2.71
N GLY A 390 -7.81 -4.40 -2.40
CA GLY A 390 -7.81 -5.76 -2.91
C GLY A 390 -9.17 -6.40 -2.72
N LYS A 391 -9.68 -7.08 -3.74
CA LYS A 391 -10.91 -7.87 -3.66
C LYS A 391 -10.62 -9.32 -4.04
N LEU A 392 -11.57 -10.20 -3.77
CA LEU A 392 -11.59 -11.52 -4.38
C LEU A 392 -12.01 -11.39 -5.85
N ASN A 393 -11.43 -12.18 -6.74
CA ASN A 393 -11.63 -12.06 -8.18
C ASN A 393 -11.94 -13.43 -8.78
N ASP A 394 -12.50 -13.44 -9.98
CA ASP A 394 -12.59 -14.61 -10.85
C ASP A 394 -11.27 -14.71 -11.64
N TRP A 395 -10.39 -15.64 -11.24
CA TRP A 395 -9.04 -15.74 -11.83
C TRP A 395 -9.00 -16.67 -13.04
N ASP A 396 -9.86 -17.68 -13.11
CA ASP A 396 -9.90 -18.65 -14.18
C ASP A 396 -10.97 -18.36 -15.26
N GLY A 397 -11.83 -17.37 -15.02
CA GLY A 397 -12.86 -16.90 -15.94
C GLY A 397 -14.09 -17.79 -16.00
N ASP A 398 -14.34 -18.61 -14.96
CA ASP A 398 -15.47 -19.54 -14.92
C ASP A 398 -16.80 -18.87 -14.50
N GLY A 399 -16.75 -17.59 -14.12
CA GLY A 399 -17.91 -16.81 -13.68
C GLY A 399 -18.17 -16.86 -12.17
N ALA A 400 -17.33 -17.55 -11.39
CA ALA A 400 -17.34 -17.57 -9.94
C ALA A 400 -16.15 -16.78 -9.37
N ILE A 401 -16.33 -16.23 -8.18
CA ILE A 401 -15.27 -15.56 -7.45
C ILE A 401 -14.46 -16.61 -6.72
N ASP A 402 -13.16 -16.67 -7.00
CA ASP A 402 -12.23 -17.50 -6.24
C ASP A 402 -11.91 -16.87 -4.89
N LEU A 403 -12.11 -17.63 -3.82
CA LEU A 403 -11.74 -17.18 -2.48
C LEU A 403 -10.25 -17.37 -2.22
N ASN A 404 -9.70 -18.54 -2.56
CA ASN A 404 -8.34 -18.95 -2.15
C ASN A 404 -7.59 -19.80 -3.21
N SER A 405 -7.87 -19.58 -4.50
CA SER A 405 -7.27 -20.34 -5.60
C SER A 405 -5.83 -19.93 -5.95
N ARG A 406 -5.33 -18.79 -5.45
CA ARG A 406 -3.97 -18.33 -5.77
C ARG A 406 -2.94 -19.12 -4.99
N ASP A 407 -1.84 -19.48 -5.65
CA ASP A 407 -0.68 -20.08 -4.99
C ASP A 407 0.01 -19.08 -4.08
N VAL A 408 0.15 -19.49 -2.82
CA VAL A 408 0.80 -18.73 -1.76
C VAL A 408 1.75 -19.67 -1.04
N TYR A 409 3.05 -19.41 -1.17
CA TYR A 409 4.10 -20.26 -0.64
C TYR A 409 4.42 -19.89 0.81
N SER A 410 3.43 -20.07 1.70
CA SER A 410 3.60 -19.73 3.10
C SER A 410 2.73 -20.53 4.06
N THR A 411 3.28 -20.81 5.24
CA THR A 411 2.51 -21.28 6.39
C THR A 411 1.67 -20.16 7.01
N VAL A 412 0.76 -20.51 7.92
CA VAL A 412 -0.06 -19.54 8.68
C VAL A 412 0.76 -18.61 9.58
N ASP A 413 2.01 -18.97 9.87
CA ASP A 413 2.97 -18.19 10.65
C ASP A 413 3.96 -17.39 9.77
N GLY A 414 3.76 -17.41 8.45
CA GLY A 414 4.55 -16.63 7.51
C GLY A 414 5.88 -17.28 7.13
N GLU A 415 6.11 -18.53 7.49
CA GLU A 415 7.28 -19.29 7.05
C GLU A 415 7.12 -19.74 5.59
N ILE A 416 8.22 -20.04 4.91
CA ILE A 416 8.21 -20.57 3.54
C ILE A 416 7.70 -22.01 3.56
N ASP A 417 6.74 -22.26 2.67
CA ASP A 417 6.10 -23.55 2.42
C ASP A 417 5.95 -23.65 0.90
N SER A 418 6.94 -24.27 0.25
CA SER A 418 7.03 -24.24 -1.22
C SER A 418 6.12 -25.25 -1.91
N ASP A 419 5.78 -26.36 -1.24
CA ASP A 419 4.87 -27.39 -1.74
C ASP A 419 3.41 -27.21 -1.26
N GLN A 420 3.16 -26.22 -0.41
CA GLN A 420 1.86 -25.79 0.08
C GLN A 420 1.16 -26.88 0.91
N ASP A 421 1.93 -27.67 1.66
CA ASP A 421 1.40 -28.73 2.54
C ASP A 421 1.03 -28.21 3.95
N GLY A 422 1.30 -26.93 4.22
CA GLY A 422 1.05 -26.25 5.49
C GLY A 422 2.19 -26.39 6.50
N VAL A 423 3.30 -27.02 6.14
CA VAL A 423 4.51 -27.23 6.94
C VAL A 423 5.63 -26.38 6.36
N ALA A 424 6.44 -25.77 7.23
CA ALA A 424 7.56 -24.97 6.76
C ALA A 424 8.67 -25.84 6.18
N ASP A 425 9.21 -25.44 5.02
CA ASP A 425 10.40 -26.06 4.41
C ASP A 425 11.57 -26.04 5.41
N HIS A 426 11.76 -24.88 6.04
CA HIS A 426 12.76 -24.62 7.06
C HIS A 426 12.17 -23.74 8.18
N PRO A 427 12.12 -24.24 9.44
CA PRO A 427 11.56 -23.48 10.55
C PRO A 427 12.22 -22.10 10.73
N GLY A 428 11.39 -21.07 10.88
CA GLY A 428 11.78 -19.67 11.05
C GLY A 428 12.17 -18.94 9.77
N GLN A 429 12.23 -19.62 8.62
CA GLN A 429 12.56 -18.97 7.36
C GLN A 429 11.30 -18.37 6.72
N THR A 430 11.21 -17.04 6.68
CA THR A 430 10.05 -16.32 6.12
C THR A 430 10.37 -15.57 4.82
N CYS A 431 11.57 -15.74 4.28
CA CYS A 431 12.06 -15.07 3.07
C CYS A 431 13.13 -15.97 2.41
N CYS A 432 13.15 -16.01 1.07
CA CYS A 432 14.06 -16.86 0.32
C CYS A 432 15.51 -16.56 0.71
N ASP A 433 16.31 -17.61 0.84
CA ASP A 433 17.71 -17.47 1.17
C ASP A 433 18.51 -17.18 -0.11
N TYR A 434 19.19 -16.04 -0.14
CA TYR A 434 20.08 -15.66 -1.23
C TYR A 434 21.30 -16.58 -1.38
N THR A 435 21.61 -17.42 -0.38
CA THR A 435 22.72 -18.39 -0.42
C THR A 435 22.32 -19.77 -0.91
N SER A 436 21.03 -20.10 -0.85
CA SER A 436 20.48 -21.39 -1.21
C SER A 436 19.49 -21.18 -2.35
N GLN A 437 19.94 -21.29 -3.60
CA GLN A 437 18.99 -21.38 -4.71
C GLN A 437 18.14 -22.64 -4.47
N LEU A 438 16.82 -22.48 -4.41
CA LEU A 438 15.90 -23.62 -4.40
C LEU A 438 16.28 -24.55 -5.58
N PRO A 439 16.33 -25.87 -5.36
CA PRO A 439 16.92 -26.82 -6.30
C PRO A 439 16.27 -26.84 -7.69
#